data_AF-A0A1G7YN41-F1
#
_entry.id   AF-A0A1G7YN41-F1
#
_cell.length_a   1.000
_cell.length_b   1.000
_cell.length_c   1.000
_cell.angle_alpha   90.00
_cell.angle_beta   90.00
_cell.angle_gamma   90.00
#
_symmetry.space_group_name_H-M   'P 1'
#
loop_
_entity.id
_entity.type
_entity.pdbx_description
1 polymer ?
#
loop_
_entity_poly.entity_id
_entity_poly.type
_entity_poly.pdbx_seq_one_letter_code
_entity_poly.pdbx_strand_id
1 'polypeptide(L)'
;MPTWLEHICHALIGRTRSHDDLPDLRDLPTSRVDVERTYYLVDDPERRTRDDRLYVLRMGRGRTRRAADISVHSNGRVVGYLPAAASAALAAPLAGLGGAAIVNGAGPRPGTTRLRVDLPSADAMRSLRATTELAAA
;
A
#
# COMPACT_ATOMS: atom_id res chain seq x y z
N MET A 1 16.70 -0.31 -11.99
CA MET A 1 17.59 -0.94 -10.98
C MET A 1 17.01 -2.31 -10.68
N PRO A 2 17.81 -3.36 -10.49
CA PRO A 2 17.29 -4.71 -10.28
C PRO A 2 16.67 -4.81 -8.88
N THR A 3 15.47 -5.37 -8.79
CA THR A 3 14.64 -5.58 -7.58
C THR A 3 15.37 -6.32 -6.44
N TRP A 4 16.45 -7.03 -6.76
CA TRP A 4 17.28 -7.73 -5.77
C TRP A 4 18.12 -6.78 -4.90
N LEU A 5 18.57 -5.64 -5.45
CA LEU A 5 19.33 -4.64 -4.69
C LEU A 5 18.45 -3.90 -3.67
N GLU A 6 17.16 -3.71 -3.99
CA GLU A 6 16.18 -3.16 -3.05
C GLU A 6 16.03 -4.07 -1.83
N HIS A 7 16.01 -5.40 -2.04
CA HIS A 7 15.88 -6.40 -0.97
C HIS A 7 17.03 -6.34 0.07
N ILE A 8 18.27 -6.07 -0.36
CA ILE A 8 19.43 -6.02 0.53
C ILE A 8 19.46 -4.73 1.36
N CYS A 9 19.10 -3.59 0.76
CA CYS A 9 19.00 -2.33 1.48
C CYS A 9 17.90 -2.36 2.56
N HIS A 10 16.84 -3.14 2.35
CA HIS A 10 15.79 -3.35 3.34
C HIS A 10 16.27 -4.05 4.61
N ALA A 11 17.22 -4.98 4.52
CA ALA A 11 17.68 -5.77 5.67
C ALA A 11 18.62 -5.00 6.62
N LEU A 12 19.37 -4.02 6.12
CA LEU A 12 20.47 -3.39 6.86
C LEU A 12 20.09 -2.13 7.65
N ILE A 13 19.00 -1.44 7.28
CA ILE A 13 18.59 -0.18 7.92
C ILE A 13 17.50 -0.47 8.95
N GLY A 14 17.93 -1.04 10.08
CA GLY A 14 17.10 -1.45 11.22
C GLY A 14 16.33 -0.32 11.91
N ARG A 15 15.25 0.16 11.29
CA ARG A 15 14.18 0.97 11.91
C ARG A 15 12.77 0.48 11.56
N THR A 16 12.62 -0.81 11.33
CA THR A 16 11.31 -1.39 11.00
C THR A 16 11.09 -2.67 11.81
N ARG A 17 10.37 -2.56 12.91
CA ARG A 17 9.39 -3.63 13.24
C ARG A 17 8.29 -3.50 12.17
N SER A 18 8.04 -4.40 11.24
CA SER A 18 8.76 -5.48 10.58
C SER A 18 8.06 -5.47 9.21
N HIS A 19 8.73 -5.13 8.10
CA HIS A 19 8.05 -5.22 6.79
C HIS A 19 7.75 -6.70 6.45
N ASP A 20 8.55 -7.64 6.98
CA ASP A 20 8.37 -9.09 6.82
C ASP A 20 7.17 -9.68 7.55
N ASP A 21 6.56 -8.95 8.50
CA ASP A 21 5.39 -9.43 9.26
C ASP A 21 4.07 -8.81 8.74
N LEU A 22 4.14 -8.00 7.68
CA LEU A 22 2.95 -7.37 7.12
C LEU A 22 2.17 -8.37 6.27
N PRO A 23 0.84 -8.39 6.37
CA PRO A 23 0.01 -9.21 5.50
C PRO A 23 0.21 -8.78 4.05
N ASP A 24 0.52 -9.77 3.22
CA ASP A 24 0.78 -9.61 1.80
C ASP A 24 -0.52 -9.80 1.01
N LEU A 25 -0.93 -8.76 0.27
CA LEU A 25 -2.17 -8.76 -0.51
C LEU A 25 -1.89 -8.88 -2.02
N ARG A 26 -0.64 -9.13 -2.42
CA ARG A 26 -0.21 -9.08 -3.83
C ARG A 26 -0.82 -10.16 -4.71
N ASP A 27 -1.14 -11.32 -4.15
CA ASP A 27 -1.73 -12.45 -4.87
C ASP A 27 -3.26 -12.40 -4.93
N LEU A 28 -3.88 -11.40 -4.31
CA LEU A 28 -5.34 -11.26 -4.33
C LEU A 28 -5.83 -10.63 -5.64
N PRO A 29 -7.09 -10.91 -6.05
CA PRO A 29 -7.73 -10.19 -7.14
C PRO A 29 -7.81 -8.68 -6.84
N THR A 30 -6.99 -7.90 -7.54
CA THR A 30 -6.84 -6.46 -7.34
C THR A 30 -7.40 -5.61 -8.47
N SER A 31 -7.81 -4.39 -8.15
CA SER A 31 -8.11 -3.31 -9.10
C SER A 31 -7.19 -2.13 -8.87
N ARG A 32 -6.75 -1.49 -9.96
CA ARG A 32 -5.75 -0.44 -9.94
C ARG A 32 -6.38 0.94 -9.71
N VAL A 33 -5.92 1.64 -8.69
CA VAL A 33 -6.46 2.94 -8.25
C VAL A 33 -5.35 4.00 -8.21
N ASP A 34 -5.67 5.22 -8.64
CA ASP A 34 -4.75 6.35 -8.59
C ASP A 34 -4.57 6.85 -7.14
N VAL A 35 -3.33 7.09 -6.76
CA VAL A 35 -2.97 7.68 -5.47
C VAL A 35 -3.28 9.19 -5.50
N GLU A 36 -3.96 9.65 -4.47
CA GLU A 36 -4.35 11.05 -4.27
C GLU A 36 -3.45 11.75 -3.26
N ARG A 37 -3.58 13.09 -3.18
CA ARG A 37 -2.85 13.95 -2.22
C ARG A 37 -1.34 13.62 -2.19
N THR A 38 -0.78 13.36 -3.36
CA THR A 38 0.65 13.08 -3.47
C THR A 38 1.43 14.36 -3.21
N TYR A 39 2.49 14.30 -2.40
CA TYR A 39 3.33 15.47 -2.13
C TYR A 39 4.18 15.80 -3.36
N TYR A 40 3.91 16.94 -4.01
CA TYR A 40 4.46 17.33 -5.33
C TYR A 40 5.81 18.07 -5.29
N LEU A 41 6.60 17.94 -4.24
CA LEU A 41 7.67 18.93 -4.03
C LEU A 41 8.94 18.72 -4.85
N VAL A 42 9.18 17.56 -5.48
CA VAL A 42 10.40 17.29 -6.27
C VAL A 42 10.11 16.23 -7.33
N ASP A 43 10.87 16.24 -8.44
CA ASP A 43 10.95 15.12 -9.37
C ASP A 43 11.28 13.82 -8.61
N ASP A 44 10.28 12.95 -8.52
CA ASP A 44 10.35 11.76 -7.69
C ASP A 44 10.78 10.57 -8.58
N PRO A 45 11.85 9.83 -8.22
CA PRO A 45 12.28 8.66 -8.99
C PRO A 45 11.17 7.61 -9.10
N GLU A 46 10.16 7.64 -8.22
CA GLU A 46 9.00 6.78 -8.34
C GLU A 46 8.13 7.02 -9.57
N ARG A 47 8.22 8.22 -10.14
CA ARG A 47 7.40 8.64 -11.28
C ARG A 47 8.13 8.48 -12.61
N ARG A 48 9.43 8.19 -12.59
CA ARG A 48 10.24 8.05 -13.80
C ARG A 48 10.06 6.72 -14.50
N THR A 49 9.68 5.67 -13.77
CA THR A 49 9.52 4.32 -14.34
C THR A 49 8.06 3.91 -14.34
N ARG A 50 7.68 3.11 -15.35
CA ARG A 50 6.32 2.56 -15.50
C ARG A 50 6.19 1.15 -14.93
N ASP A 51 7.28 0.59 -14.44
CA ASP A 51 7.35 -0.79 -13.93
C ASP A 51 6.45 -1.00 -12.72
N ASP A 52 6.15 -2.28 -12.45
CA ASP A 52 5.49 -2.70 -11.23
C ASP A 52 6.35 -2.39 -10.00
N ARG A 53 5.68 -2.01 -8.91
CA ARG A 53 6.28 -1.49 -7.68
C ARG A 53 5.60 -2.10 -6.47
N LEU A 54 6.30 -2.03 -5.34
CA LEU A 54 5.77 -2.44 -4.04
C LEU A 54 5.44 -1.21 -3.21
N TYR A 55 4.24 -1.22 -2.65
CA TYR A 55 3.79 -0.18 -1.73
C TYR A 55 3.26 -0.80 -0.45
N VAL A 56 3.33 0.00 0.63
CA VAL A 56 2.73 -0.35 1.91
C VAL A 56 1.56 0.57 2.17
N LEU A 57 0.38 -0.01 2.35
CA LEU A 57 -0.80 0.70 2.85
C LEU A 57 -0.72 0.77 4.36
N ARG A 58 -0.98 1.96 4.92
CA ARG A 58 -1.01 2.13 6.37
C ARG A 58 -2.17 3.02 6.79
N MET A 59 -2.96 2.52 7.72
CA MET A 59 -4.04 3.28 8.33
C MET A 59 -3.44 4.43 9.15
N GLY A 60 -3.86 5.65 8.83
CA GLY A 60 -3.51 6.82 9.61
C GLY A 60 -4.14 6.74 11.00
N ARG A 61 -3.35 6.97 12.04
CA ARG A 61 -3.88 7.30 13.37
C ARG A 61 -4.41 8.72 13.32
N GLY A 62 -5.68 8.88 12.94
CA GLY A 62 -6.31 10.17 12.68
C GLY A 62 -6.11 11.16 13.84
N ARG A 63 -5.51 12.32 13.56
CA ARG A 63 -5.60 13.50 14.43
C ARG A 63 -6.91 14.28 14.23
N THR A 64 -7.69 13.95 13.21
CA THR A 64 -8.94 14.63 12.88
C THR A 64 -10.05 13.61 12.65
N ARG A 65 -11.24 13.85 13.22
CA ARG A 65 -12.43 12.99 13.20
C ARG A 65 -13.05 12.72 11.80
N ARG A 66 -12.34 12.96 10.70
CA ARG A 66 -12.89 12.84 9.34
C ARG A 66 -12.18 11.74 8.56
N ALA A 67 -12.95 10.69 8.23
CA ALA A 67 -12.64 9.58 7.34
C ALA A 67 -11.39 8.76 7.72
N ALA A 68 -11.47 7.44 7.59
CA ALA A 68 -10.29 6.61 7.68
C ALA A 68 -9.34 6.99 6.55
N ASP A 69 -8.17 7.50 6.90
CA ASP A 69 -7.20 8.02 5.94
C ASP A 69 -6.11 6.96 5.76
N ILE A 70 -6.05 6.32 4.58
CA ILE A 70 -5.05 5.28 4.30
C ILE A 70 -3.91 5.90 3.50
N SER A 71 -2.75 5.97 4.13
CA SER A 71 -1.51 6.45 3.53
C SER A 71 -0.82 5.36 2.72
N VAL A 72 -0.25 5.75 1.58
CA VAL A 72 0.57 4.89 0.71
C VAL A 72 2.02 5.23 0.95
N HIS A 73 2.83 4.23 1.28
CA HIS A 73 4.25 4.37 1.56
C HIS A 73 5.08 3.62 0.52
N SER A 74 6.18 4.24 0.10
CA SER A 74 7.25 3.60 -0.64
C SER A 74 8.56 3.84 0.11
N ASN A 75 9.35 2.79 0.31
CA ASN A 75 10.64 2.87 1.02
C ASN A 75 10.55 3.61 2.37
N GLY A 76 9.45 3.39 3.11
CA GLY A 76 9.20 4.03 4.41
C GLY A 76 8.80 5.51 4.37
N ARG A 77 8.62 6.09 3.17
CA ARG A 77 8.16 7.47 2.97
C ARG A 77 6.72 7.49 2.45
N VAL A 78 5.90 8.41 2.97
CA VAL A 78 4.55 8.65 2.45
C VAL A 78 4.65 9.28 1.07
N VAL A 79 4.06 8.63 0.07
CA VAL A 79 4.03 9.11 -1.32
C VAL A 79 2.67 9.65 -1.72
N GLY A 80 1.64 9.31 -0.95
CA GLY A 80 0.31 9.90 -1.03
C GLY A 80 -0.69 9.12 -0.19
N TYR A 81 -1.95 9.22 -0.57
CA TYR A 81 -3.07 8.63 0.14
C TYR A 81 -4.03 7.97 -0.84
N LEU A 82 -4.76 6.97 -0.36
CA LEU A 82 -5.85 6.41 -1.13
C LEU A 82 -6.99 7.44 -1.30
N PRO A 83 -7.77 7.36 -2.39
CA PRO A 83 -9.03 8.08 -2.51
C PRO A 83 -9.96 7.77 -1.34
N ALA A 84 -10.83 8.71 -0.99
CA ALA A 84 -11.72 8.56 0.17
C ALA A 84 -12.61 7.31 0.09
N ALA A 85 -13.17 7.00 -1.10
CA ALA A 85 -14.00 5.81 -1.31
C ALA A 85 -13.21 4.50 -1.11
N ALA A 86 -12.00 4.44 -1.68
CA ALA A 86 -11.10 3.29 -1.51
C ALA A 86 -10.64 3.14 -0.04
N SER A 87 -10.36 4.26 0.62
CA SER A 87 -9.98 4.27 2.03
C SER A 87 -11.11 3.77 2.93
N ALA A 88 -12.35 4.20 2.68
CA ALA A 88 -13.51 3.74 3.43
C ALA A 88 -13.76 2.23 3.25
N ALA A 89 -13.62 1.73 2.02
CA ALA A 89 -13.79 0.31 1.72
C ALA A 89 -12.72 -0.58 2.39
N LEU A 90 -11.47 -0.10 2.46
CA LEU A 90 -10.35 -0.86 3.01
C LEU A 90 -10.12 -0.66 4.50
N ALA A 91 -10.73 0.35 5.13
CA ALA A 91 -10.46 0.68 6.53
C ALA A 91 -10.72 -0.50 7.47
N ALA A 92 -11.94 -1.03 7.51
CA ALA A 92 -12.28 -2.12 8.42
C ALA A 92 -11.47 -3.42 8.14
N PRO A 93 -11.33 -3.87 6.88
CA PRO A 93 -10.47 -5.01 6.57
C PRO A 93 -9.02 -4.80 6.99
N LEU A 94 -8.44 -3.63 6.71
CA LEU A 94 -7.05 -3.33 7.04
C LEU A 94 -6.84 -3.22 8.56
N ALA A 95 -7.80 -2.70 9.32
CA ALA A 95 -7.75 -2.72 10.78
C ALA A 95 -7.68 -4.14 11.34
N GLY A 96 -8.46 -5.07 10.76
CA GLY A 96 -8.43 -6.49 11.14
C GLY A 96 -7.08 -7.17 10.87
N LEU A 97 -6.29 -6.61 9.96
CA LEU A 97 -4.95 -7.05 9.59
C LEU A 97 -3.82 -6.33 10.37
N GLY A 98 -4.16 -5.60 11.43
CA GLY A 98 -3.17 -4.83 12.20
C GLY A 98 -2.88 -3.41 11.67
N GLY A 99 -3.66 -2.95 10.69
CA GLY A 99 -3.65 -1.56 10.21
C GLY A 99 -2.60 -1.27 9.13
N ALA A 100 -1.91 -2.28 8.61
CA ALA A 100 -0.96 -2.14 7.51
C ALA A 100 -0.91 -3.40 6.65
N ALA A 101 -0.59 -3.25 5.35
CA ALA A 101 -0.49 -4.36 4.41
C ALA A 101 0.38 -3.99 3.19
N ILE A 102 0.96 -5.01 2.55
CA ILE A 102 1.76 -4.87 1.31
C ILE A 102 0.85 -5.04 0.10
N VAL A 103 1.00 -4.17 -0.89
CA VAL A 103 0.27 -4.22 -2.16
C VAL A 103 1.20 -3.98 -3.34
N ASN A 104 0.80 -4.48 -4.51
CA ASN A 104 1.42 -4.09 -5.77
C ASN A 104 1.02 -2.65 -6.12
N GLY A 105 1.79 -2.05 -7.01
CA GLY A 105 1.40 -0.83 -7.67
C GLY A 105 2.17 -0.66 -8.97
N ALA A 106 1.95 0.47 -9.60
CA ALA A 106 2.58 0.79 -10.86
C ALA A 106 2.94 2.27 -10.91
N GLY A 107 3.96 2.54 -11.72
CA GLY A 107 4.26 3.90 -12.14
C GLY A 107 3.07 4.59 -12.82
N PRO A 108 3.21 5.89 -13.10
CA PRO A 108 2.12 6.68 -13.66
C PRO A 108 1.65 6.21 -15.04
N ARG A 109 0.36 6.44 -15.35
CA ARG A 109 -0.15 6.27 -16.72
C ARG A 109 0.51 7.30 -17.66
N PRO A 110 0.56 7.03 -18.98
CA PRO A 110 0.95 8.04 -19.95
C PRO A 110 0.11 9.32 -19.78
N GLY A 111 0.76 10.48 -19.71
CA GLY A 111 0.09 11.79 -19.61
C GLY A 111 -0.33 12.21 -18.19
N THR A 112 -0.03 11.43 -17.16
CA THR A 112 -0.24 11.80 -15.76
C THR A 112 1.05 11.59 -14.96
N THR A 113 1.15 12.25 -13.82
CA THR A 113 2.22 11.99 -12.85
C THR A 113 1.76 11.07 -11.72
N ARG A 114 0.46 10.77 -11.60
CA ARG A 114 -0.12 10.05 -10.46
C ARG A 114 0.35 8.61 -10.39
N LEU A 115 0.85 8.22 -9.22
CA LEU A 115 1.17 6.83 -8.89
C LEU A 115 -0.10 6.01 -8.79
N ARG A 116 0.01 4.69 -8.99
CA ARG A 116 -1.11 3.77 -8.91
C ARG A 116 -0.79 2.62 -7.98
N VAL A 117 -1.81 2.15 -7.28
CA VAL A 117 -1.73 1.01 -6.37
C VAL A 117 -2.82 0.01 -6.70
N ASP A 118 -2.51 -1.26 -6.52
CA ASP A 118 -3.41 -2.37 -6.74
C ASP A 118 -4.11 -2.69 -5.43
N LEU A 119 -5.42 -2.45 -5.40
CA LEU A 119 -6.25 -2.65 -4.23
C LEU A 119 -7.05 -3.94 -4.37
N PRO A 120 -7.00 -4.86 -3.40
CA PRO A 120 -7.85 -6.03 -3.42
C PRO A 120 -9.32 -5.64 -3.33
N SER A 121 -10.16 -6.41 -4.02
CA SER A 121 -11.61 -6.25 -3.91
C SER A 121 -12.09 -6.56 -2.48
N ALA A 122 -13.25 -6.00 -2.11
CA ALA A 122 -13.86 -6.28 -0.80
C ALA A 122 -14.10 -7.79 -0.58
N ASP A 123 -14.39 -8.53 -1.66
CA ASP A 123 -14.61 -9.97 -1.61
C ASP A 123 -13.32 -10.76 -1.35
N ALA A 124 -12.22 -10.37 -2.03
CA ALA A 124 -10.91 -10.94 -1.80
C ALA A 124 -10.43 -10.70 -0.35
N MET A 125 -10.68 -9.51 0.19
CA MET A 125 -10.35 -9.18 1.59
C MET A 125 -11.12 -10.02 2.60
N ARG A 126 -12.41 -10.32 2.33
CA ARG A 126 -13.21 -11.21 3.18
C ARG A 126 -12.68 -12.65 3.17
N SER A 127 -12.34 -13.15 1.98
CA SER A 127 -11.82 -14.51 1.80
C SER A 127 -10.47 -14.71 2.49
N LEU A 128 -9.58 -13.71 2.44
CA LEU A 128 -8.31 -13.74 3.16
C LEU A 128 -8.54 -13.86 4.67
N ARG A 129 -9.41 -13.02 5.24
CA ARG A 129 -9.70 -13.02 6.68
C ARG A 129 -10.24 -14.37 7.16
N ALA A 130 -11.15 -14.98 6.40
CA ALA A 130 -11.69 -16.31 6.71
C ALA A 130 -10.58 -17.39 6.71
N THR A 131 -9.62 -17.29 5.79
CA THR A 131 -8.49 -18.21 5.71
C THR A 131 -7.55 -18.04 6.91
N THR A 132 -7.25 -16.80 7.31
CA THR A 132 -6.39 -16.51 8.47
C THR A 132 -7.05 -16.92 9.78
N GLU A 133 -8.37 -16.73 9.94
CA GLU A 133 -9.13 -17.17 11.12
C GLU A 133 -9.16 -18.70 11.22
N LEU A 134 -9.31 -19.42 10.10
CA LEU A 134 -9.27 -20.89 10.08
C LEU A 134 -7.88 -21.44 10.44
N ALA A 135 -6.81 -20.77 10.00
CA ALA A 135 -5.44 -21.19 10.30
C ALA A 135 -5.02 -20.91 11.76
N ALA A 136 -5.77 -20.08 12.49
CA ALA A 136 -5.51 -19.71 13.87
C ALA A 136 -6.35 -20.51 14.90
N ALA A 137 -7.26 -21.37 14.44
CA ALA A 137 -8.13 -22.22 15.25
C ALA A 137 -7.59 -23.66 15.34
#